data_AF-A0A6C0CMU2-F1
#
_entry.id   AF-A0A6C0CMU2-F1
#
_cell.length_a   1.000
_cell.length_b   1.000
_cell.length_c   1.000
_cell.angle_alpha   90.00
_cell.angle_beta   90.00
_cell.angle_gamma   90.00
#
_symmetry.space_group_name_H-M   'P 1'
#
loop_
_entity.id
_entity.type
_entity.pdbx_description
1 polymer ?
#
loop_
_entity_poly.entity_id
_entity_poly.type
_entity_poly.pdbx_seq_one_letter_code
_entity_poly.pdbx_strand_id
1 'polypeptide(L)'
;MYTVTEGSRAEVFHGTAKHTPGGLVKGDLVQDKYGSIKSKAAVAAAKKRMKEEGAKAMVKVFKAAKKGDFKLAPKKGTKKYKTLIKKM
;
A
#
# COMPACT_ATOMS: atom_id res chain seq x y z
N MET A 1 -17.28 14.89 -25.29
CA MET A 1 -18.43 14.34 -24.56
C MET A 1 -18.09 12.93 -24.11
N TYR A 2 -18.56 12.51 -22.94
CA TYR A 2 -18.46 11.11 -22.52
C TYR A 2 -19.40 10.26 -23.39
N THR A 3 -18.92 9.13 -23.89
CA THR A 3 -19.70 8.23 -24.75
C THR A 3 -20.67 7.38 -23.94
N VAL A 4 -20.31 7.08 -22.69
CA VAL A 4 -21.12 6.29 -21.76
C VAL A 4 -21.22 6.97 -20.39
N THR A 5 -22.35 6.80 -19.72
CA THR A 5 -22.56 7.37 -18.38
C THR A 5 -21.78 6.58 -17.33
N GLU A 6 -21.85 5.25 -17.40
CA GLU A 6 -21.15 4.33 -16.50
C GLU A 6 -20.12 3.51 -17.27
N GLY A 7 -18.95 3.30 -16.68
CA GLY A 7 -17.91 2.47 -17.29
C GLY A 7 -16.85 1.99 -16.31
N SER A 8 -15.90 1.23 -16.82
CA SER A 8 -14.75 0.76 -16.06
C SER A 8 -13.86 1.93 -15.59
N ARG A 9 -13.01 1.67 -14.59
CA ARG A 9 -12.04 2.66 -14.10
C ARG A 9 -11.11 3.17 -15.20
N ALA A 10 -10.79 2.32 -16.17
CA ALA A 10 -9.96 2.69 -17.32
C ALA A 10 -10.68 3.66 -18.25
N GLU A 11 -11.95 3.38 -18.57
CA GLU A 11 -12.79 4.26 -19.40
C GLU A 11 -13.01 5.62 -18.75
N VAL A 12 -13.24 5.66 -17.43
CA VAL A 12 -13.37 6.92 -16.68
C VAL A 12 -12.05 7.70 -16.68
N PHE A 13 -10.90 7.02 -16.51
CA PHE A 13 -9.60 7.67 -16.48
C PHE A 13 -9.22 8.28 -17.84
N HIS A 14 -9.51 7.58 -18.94
CA HIS A 14 -9.26 8.07 -20.30
C HIS A 14 -10.32 9.05 -20.81
N GLY A 15 -11.46 9.20 -20.12
CA GLY A 15 -12.49 10.19 -20.43
C GLY A 15 -13.61 9.67 -21.35
N THR A 16 -13.71 8.36 -21.52
CA THR A 16 -14.79 7.68 -22.25
C THR A 16 -16.08 7.65 -21.43
N ALA A 17 -15.97 7.42 -20.11
CA ALA A 17 -17.12 7.29 -19.20
C ALA A 17 -17.18 8.43 -18.17
N LYS A 18 -18.39 8.84 -17.74
CA LYS A 18 -18.58 9.88 -16.72
C LYS A 18 -18.13 9.42 -15.33
N HIS A 19 -18.59 8.24 -14.91
CA HIS A 19 -18.25 7.67 -13.61
C HIS A 19 -18.22 6.14 -13.64
N THR A 20 -17.61 5.55 -12.62
CA THR A 20 -17.69 4.09 -12.41
C THR A 20 -19.06 3.70 -11.87
N PRO A 21 -19.43 2.40 -11.86
CA PRO A 21 -20.65 1.93 -11.17
C PRO A 21 -20.71 2.33 -9.69
N GLY A 22 -19.55 2.53 -9.06
CA GLY A 22 -19.42 3.02 -7.68
C GLY A 22 -19.35 4.53 -7.54
N GLY A 23 -19.71 5.30 -8.56
CA GLY A 23 -19.74 6.77 -8.53
C GLY A 23 -18.39 7.48 -8.61
N LEU A 24 -17.26 6.74 -8.70
CA LEU A 24 -15.93 7.36 -8.82
C LEU A 24 -15.78 8.10 -10.16
N VAL A 25 -15.31 9.34 -10.09
CA VAL A 25 -14.97 10.15 -11.27
C VAL A 25 -13.46 10.15 -11.52
N LYS A 26 -13.02 10.68 -12.66
CA LYS A 26 -11.59 10.77 -13.03
C LYS A 26 -10.73 11.42 -11.93
N GLY A 27 -11.27 12.43 -11.23
CA GLY A 27 -10.61 13.10 -10.12
C GLY A 27 -10.30 12.19 -8.92
N ASP A 28 -11.02 11.08 -8.74
CA ASP A 28 -10.83 10.13 -7.64
C ASP A 28 -9.86 8.99 -7.98
N LEU A 29 -9.43 8.92 -9.23
CA LEU A 29 -8.60 7.86 -9.76
C LEU A 29 -7.14 8.30 -9.85
N VAL A 30 -6.23 7.36 -9.64
CA VAL A 30 -4.79 7.52 -9.81
C VAL A 30 -4.21 6.29 -10.49
N GLN A 31 -3.28 6.50 -11.40
CA GLN A 31 -2.52 5.43 -12.03
C GLN A 31 -1.23 5.20 -11.25
N ASP A 32 -0.88 3.94 -11.00
CA ASP A 32 0.43 3.59 -10.47
C ASP A 32 1.50 3.51 -11.56
N LYS A 33 2.76 3.32 -11.16
CA LYS A 33 3.89 3.19 -12.10
C LYS A 33 3.76 1.98 -13.04
N TYR A 34 2.94 0.99 -12.69
CA TYR A 34 2.71 -0.24 -13.46
C TYR A 34 1.44 -0.18 -14.30
N GLY A 35 0.78 0.98 -14.38
CA GLY A 35 -0.41 1.20 -15.20
C GLY A 35 -1.73 0.85 -14.53
N SER A 36 -1.75 0.37 -13.29
CA SER A 36 -2.99 0.02 -12.58
C SER A 36 -3.72 1.25 -12.06
N ILE A 37 -5.02 1.36 -12.35
CA ILE A 37 -5.85 2.50 -11.97
C ILE A 37 -6.60 2.22 -10.66
N LYS A 38 -6.21 2.92 -9.60
CA LYS A 38 -6.70 2.75 -8.22
C LYS A 38 -7.42 4.01 -7.74
N SER A 39 -8.15 3.94 -6.63
CA SER A 39 -8.79 5.14 -6.07
C SER A 39 -7.81 5.82 -5.13
N LYS A 40 -7.86 7.15 -5.08
CA LYS A 40 -7.11 7.95 -4.11
C LYS A 40 -7.42 7.50 -2.68
N ALA A 41 -8.69 7.23 -2.40
CA ALA A 41 -9.14 6.74 -1.10
C ALA A 41 -8.49 5.39 -0.73
N ALA A 42 -8.44 4.42 -1.64
CA ALA A 42 -7.82 3.12 -1.39
C ALA A 42 -6.31 3.26 -1.14
N VAL A 43 -5.63 4.11 -1.91
CA VAL A 43 -4.20 4.39 -1.70
C VAL A 43 -3.94 5.06 -0.35
N ALA A 44 -4.78 6.02 0.05
CA ALA A 44 -4.69 6.68 1.34
C ALA A 44 -4.93 5.70 2.50
N ALA A 45 -5.95 4.85 2.39
CA ALA A 45 -6.24 3.81 3.38
C ALA A 45 -5.08 2.81 3.52
N ALA A 46 -4.50 2.35 2.41
CA ALA A 46 -3.34 1.46 2.42
C ALA A 46 -2.13 2.12 3.11
N LYS A 47 -1.86 3.39 2.82
CA LYS A 47 -0.78 4.16 3.49
C LYS A 47 -1.04 4.32 4.99
N LYS A 48 -2.29 4.53 5.41
CA LYS A 48 -2.67 4.60 6.83
C LYS A 48 -2.42 3.27 7.53
N ARG A 49 -2.87 2.16 6.93
CA ARG A 49 -2.63 0.80 7.44
C ARG A 49 -1.14 0.47 7.56
N MET A 50 -0.32 0.81 6.55
CA MET A 50 1.13 0.61 6.65
C MET A 50 1.77 1.37 7.81
N LYS A 51 1.31 2.59 8.11
CA LYS A 51 1.79 3.36 9.27
C LYS A 51 1.36 2.73 10.60
N GLU A 52 0.11 2.26 10.68
CA GLU A 52 -0.44 1.61 11.87
C GLU A 52 0.20 0.24 12.15
N GLU A 53 0.45 -0.56 11.10
CA GLU A 53 1.06 -1.88 11.21
C GLU A 53 2.59 -1.83 11.44
N GLY A 54 3.21 -0.65 11.30
CA GLY A 54 4.66 -0.44 11.24
C GLY A 54 5.49 -1.25 12.25
N ALA A 55 5.13 -1.25 13.53
CA ALA A 55 5.86 -2.00 14.56
C ALA A 55 5.44 -3.48 14.67
N LYS A 56 4.22 -3.83 14.29
CA LYS A 56 3.71 -5.22 14.33
C LYS A 56 4.39 -6.09 13.27
N ALA A 57 4.75 -5.50 12.13
CA ALA A 57 5.52 -6.15 11.09
C ALA A 57 6.94 -6.56 11.58
N MET A 58 7.51 -5.82 12.54
CA MET A 58 8.84 -6.10 13.11
C MET A 58 8.87 -7.37 13.98
N VAL A 59 7.73 -7.86 14.47
CA VAL A 59 7.64 -9.13 15.23
C VAL A 59 8.07 -10.32 14.36
N LYS A 60 7.86 -10.25 13.03
CA LYS A 60 8.36 -11.26 12.08
C LYS A 60 9.86 -11.13 11.80
N VAL A 61 10.41 -9.92 11.92
CA VAL A 61 11.83 -9.61 11.67
C VAL A 61 12.69 -10.03 12.87
N PHE A 62 12.18 -9.83 14.09
CA PHE A 62 12.83 -10.22 15.34
C PHE A 62 12.22 -11.50 15.92
N LYS A 63 12.09 -12.55 15.10
CA LYS A 63 11.74 -13.88 15.63
C LYS A 63 12.83 -14.32 16.60
N ALA A 64 12.43 -14.84 17.76
CA ALA A 64 13.32 -15.60 18.61
C ALA A 64 13.96 -16.72 17.78
N ALA A 65 15.28 -16.87 17.86
CA ALA A 65 15.93 -18.01 17.22
C ALA A 65 15.41 -19.32 17.85
N LYS A 66 15.50 -20.42 17.08
CA LYS A 66 14.94 -21.72 17.46
C LYS A 66 15.36 -22.12 18.90
N LYS A 67 14.49 -22.90 19.56
CA LYS A 67 14.59 -23.31 20.98
C LYS A 67 16.05 -23.53 21.43
N GLY A 68 16.46 -22.77 22.45
CA GLY A 68 17.78 -22.86 23.09
C GLY A 68 18.67 -21.63 22.86
N ASP A 69 18.36 -20.79 21.88
CA ASP A 69 19.24 -19.72 21.42
C ASP A 69 18.53 -18.36 21.55
N PHE A 70 18.22 -17.93 22.78
CA PHE A 70 17.54 -16.66 23.03
C PHE A 70 18.50 -15.48 22.79
N LYS A 71 18.69 -15.11 21.53
CA LYS A 71 19.50 -13.95 21.14
C LYS A 71 18.70 -12.67 21.35
N LEU A 72 19.30 -11.70 22.06
CA LEU A 72 18.71 -10.39 22.29
C LEU A 72 18.46 -9.67 20.96
N ALA A 73 17.23 -9.19 20.76
CA ALA A 73 16.89 -8.37 19.59
C ALA A 73 17.80 -7.12 19.55
N PRO A 74 18.36 -6.74 18.37
CA PRO A 74 19.20 -5.56 18.26
C PRO A 74 18.49 -4.30 18.76
N LYS A 75 19.18 -3.51 19.61
CA LYS A 75 18.66 -2.23 20.10
C LYS A 75 18.31 -1.30 18.93
N LYS A 76 17.18 -0.60 19.04
CA LYS A 76 16.70 0.39 18.06
C LYS A 76 17.82 1.39 17.75
N GLY A 77 18.11 1.57 16.47
CA GLY A 77 19.15 2.49 15.98
C GLY A 77 20.53 1.88 15.70
N THR A 78 20.79 0.63 16.13
CA THR A 78 22.03 -0.07 15.78
C THR A 78 22.11 -0.36 14.27
N LYS A 79 23.34 -0.50 13.73
CA LYS A 79 23.55 -0.86 12.31
C LYS A 79 22.79 -2.13 11.92
N LYS A 80 22.82 -3.15 12.78
CA LYS A 80 22.08 -4.42 12.61
C LYS A 80 20.56 -4.22 12.56
N TYR A 81 20.02 -3.34 13.41
CA TYR A 81 18.59 -2.97 13.39
C TYR A 81 18.20 -2.31 12.07
N LYS A 82 18.99 -1.34 11.59
CA LYS A 82 18.76 -0.65 10.31
C LYS A 82 18.84 -1.59 9.12
N THR A 83 19.79 -2.53 9.11
CA THR A 83 19.90 -3.53 8.02
C THR A 83 18.73 -4.50 7.98
N LEU A 84 18.20 -4.90 9.14
CA LEU A 84 17.04 -5.80 9.22
C LEU A 84 15.75 -5.13 8.74
N ILE A 85 15.61 -3.83 9.01
CA ILE A 85 14.47 -3.02 8.52
C ILE A 85 14.58 -2.73 7.04
N LYS A 86 15.79 -2.44 6.52
CA LYS A 86 16.01 -2.14 5.10
C LYS A 86 15.72 -3.32 4.17
N LYS A 87 15.71 -4.55 4.68
CA LYS A 87 15.31 -5.75 3.92
C LYS A 87 13.79 -5.88 3.76
N MET A 88 13.01 -5.00 4.40
CA MET A 88 11.55 -4.88 4.29
C MET A 88 11.19 -3.74 3.35
#